data_AF-A0A359MY71-F1
#
_entry.id   AF-A0A359MY71-F1
#
_cell.length_a   1.000
_cell.length_b   1.000
_cell.length_c   1.000
_cell.angle_alpha   90.00
_cell.angle_beta   90.00
_cell.angle_gamma   90.00
#
_symmetry.space_group_name_H-M   'P 1'
#
loop_
_entity.id
_entity.type
_entity.pdbx_description
1 polymer ?
#
loop_
_entity_poly.entity_id
_entity_poly.type
_entity_poly.pdbx_seq_one_letter_code
_entity_poly.pdbx_strand_id
1 'polypeptide(L)'
;MKNNFLIADYQVLGDHLGETERLRTSVIDMVIDWLAVGLDPNKSNFIVQSYVPEFAELFNLLTMFVPYSLATNNPTLKDEMKKIELR
;
A
#
# COMPACT_ATOMS: atom_id res chain seq x y z
N MET A 1 -11.22 9.09 -19.00
CA MET A 1 -10.44 9.09 -17.74
C MET A 1 -9.52 7.87 -17.78
N LYS A 2 -8.22 8.00 -17.45
CA LYS A 2 -7.34 6.82 -17.35
C LYS A 2 -7.61 6.10 -16.03
N ASN A 3 -7.51 4.78 -16.02
CA ASN A 3 -7.59 3.98 -14.79
C ASN A 3 -6.25 4.10 -14.02
N ASN A 4 -6.30 4.12 -12.69
CA ASN A 4 -5.12 4.19 -11.83
C ASN A 4 -4.98 2.89 -11.03
N PHE A 5 -3.81 2.24 -11.13
CA PHE A 5 -3.47 1.05 -10.39
C PHE A 5 -2.34 1.38 -9.41
N LEU A 6 -2.64 1.32 -8.11
CA LEU A 6 -1.70 1.62 -7.04
C LEU A 6 -1.00 0.35 -6.57
N ILE A 7 0.32 0.44 -6.47
CA ILE A 7 1.21 -0.57 -5.89
C ILE A 7 1.58 -0.06 -4.49
N ALA A 8 0.92 -0.60 -3.46
CA ALA A 8 0.97 -0.12 -2.08
C ALA A 8 2.19 -0.68 -1.31
N ASP A 9 3.40 -0.33 -1.75
CA ASP A 9 4.65 -0.87 -1.21
C ASP A 9 4.97 -0.40 0.22
N TYR A 10 4.57 0.82 0.61
CA TYR A 10 4.69 1.25 2.01
C TYR A 10 3.86 0.43 2.98
N GLN A 11 2.65 0.03 2.57
CA GLN A 11 1.78 -0.78 3.42
C GLN A 11 2.39 -2.17 3.67
N VAL A 12 2.95 -2.78 2.62
CA VAL A 12 3.64 -4.07 2.75
C VAL A 12 4.93 -3.95 3.57
N LEU A 13 5.66 -2.84 3.40
CA LEU A 13 6.87 -2.59 4.19
C LEU A 13 6.57 -2.52 5.70
N GLY A 14 5.43 -1.94 6.09
CA GLY A 14 4.98 -1.87 7.48
C GLY A 14 4.85 -3.24 8.15
N ASP A 15 4.41 -4.24 7.38
CA ASP A 15 4.27 -5.62 7.88
C ASP A 15 5.57 -6.43 7.79
N HIS A 16 6.49 -6.07 6.87
CA HIS A 16 7.64 -6.89 6.45
C HIS A 16 8.96 -6.10 6.42
N LEU A 17 9.24 -5.32 7.48
CA LEU A 17 10.40 -4.41 7.58
C LEU A 17 11.77 -5.05 7.32
N GLY A 18 11.90 -6.38 7.46
CA GLY A 18 13.15 -7.12 7.21
C GLY A 18 13.34 -7.68 5.79
N GLU A 19 12.35 -7.55 4.90
CA GLU A 19 12.31 -8.25 3.60
C GLU A 19 12.28 -7.29 2.39
N THR A 20 13.02 -6.18 2.46
CA THR A 20 13.01 -5.11 1.44
C THR A 20 13.40 -5.59 0.03
N GLU A 21 14.38 -6.49 -0.09
CA GLU A 21 14.77 -7.08 -1.37
C GLU A 21 13.65 -7.94 -1.99
N ARG A 22 12.91 -8.67 -1.15
CA ARG A 22 11.77 -9.47 -1.58
C ARG A 22 10.63 -8.57 -2.04
N LEU A 23 10.36 -7.49 -1.31
CA LEU A 23 9.35 -6.48 -1.67
C LEU A 23 9.59 -5.92 -3.07
N ARG A 24 10.84 -5.55 -3.38
CA ARG A 24 11.19 -5.04 -4.72
C ARG A 24 10.88 -6.05 -5.81
N THR A 25 11.19 -7.32 -5.58
CA THR A 25 10.90 -8.40 -6.53
C THR A 25 9.39 -8.58 -6.69
N SER A 26 8.64 -8.60 -5.59
CA SER A 26 7.18 -8.74 -5.61
C SER A 26 6.47 -7.60 -6.33
N VAL A 27 6.98 -6.36 -6.25
CA VAL A 27 6.44 -5.23 -7.03
C VAL A 27 6.57 -5.49 -8.53
N ILE A 28 7.72 -5.97 -8.98
CA ILE A 28 7.97 -6.28 -10.39
C ILE A 28 7.06 -7.42 -10.85
N ASP A 29 6.99 -8.51 -10.08
CA ASP A 29 6.14 -9.67 -10.41
C ASP A 29 4.67 -9.28 -10.53
N MET A 30 4.16 -8.46 -9.60
CA MET A 30 2.78 -7.99 -9.65
C MET A 30 2.48 -7.15 -10.89
N VAL A 31 3.42 -6.27 -11.29
CA VAL A 31 3.26 -5.50 -12.53
C VAL A 31 3.30 -6.42 -13.75
N ILE A 32 4.15 -7.44 -13.77
CA ILE A 32 4.19 -8.44 -14.85
C ILE A 32 2.84 -9.16 -14.96
N ASP A 33 2.26 -9.60 -13.85
CA ASP A 33 0.95 -10.25 -13.84
C ASP A 33 -0.16 -9.34 -14.37
N TRP A 34 -0.13 -8.06 -13.98
CA TRP A 34 -1.06 -7.05 -14.48
C TRP A 34 -0.94 -6.82 -15.99
N LEU A 35 0.29 -6.73 -16.50
CA LEU A 35 0.53 -6.64 -17.94
C LEU A 35 0.07 -7.91 -18.66
N ALA A 36 0.29 -9.09 -18.07
CA ALA A 36 -0.08 -10.38 -18.64
C ALA A 36 -1.60 -10.56 -18.81
N VAL A 37 -2.40 -10.01 -17.89
CA VAL A 37 -3.87 -10.01 -18.00
C VAL A 37 -4.42 -8.86 -18.87
N GLY A 38 -3.55 -8.08 -19.50
CA GLY A 38 -3.91 -7.10 -20.53
C GLY A 38 -4.08 -5.66 -20.03
N LEU A 39 -3.60 -5.31 -18.83
CA LEU A 39 -3.54 -3.90 -18.45
C LEU A 39 -2.46 -3.20 -19.28
N ASP A 40 -2.85 -2.12 -19.96
CA ASP A 40 -2.01 -1.38 -20.89
C ASP A 40 -1.50 -0.07 -20.25
N PRO A 41 -0.17 0.14 -20.10
CA PRO A 41 0.41 1.36 -19.53
C PRO A 41 0.18 2.61 -20.39
N ASN A 42 -0.20 2.46 -21.66
CA ASN A 42 -0.59 3.61 -22.48
C ASN A 42 -1.99 4.12 -22.11
N LYS A 43 -2.85 3.23 -21.60
CA LYS A 43 -4.27 3.51 -21.28
C LYS A 43 -4.51 3.71 -19.79
N SER A 44 -3.61 3.24 -18.93
CA SER A 44 -3.74 3.28 -17.47
C SER A 44 -2.46 3.77 -16.81
N ASN A 45 -2.59 4.32 -15.61
CA ASN A 45 -1.46 4.74 -14.79
C ASN A 45 -1.13 3.64 -13.79
N PHE A 46 0.14 3.27 -13.70
CA PHE A 46 0.67 2.35 -12.70
C PHE A 46 1.53 3.15 -11.74
N ILE A 47 1.17 3.13 -10.46
CA ILE A 47 1.69 4.08 -9.47
C ILE A 47 2.33 3.28 -8.36
N VAL A 48 3.64 3.43 -8.16
CA VAL A 48 4.34 2.91 -6.98
C VAL A 48 4.18 3.92 -5.86
N GLN A 49 3.58 3.52 -4.74
CA GLN A 49 3.21 4.42 -3.66
C GLN A 49 4.44 5.17 -3.11
N SER A 50 5.55 4.48 -2.86
CA SER A 50 6.78 5.11 -2.36
C SER A 50 7.44 6.10 -3.32
N TYR A 51 7.09 6.07 -4.61
CA TYR A 51 7.67 6.98 -5.62
C TYR A 51 6.89 8.30 -5.74
N VAL A 52 5.77 8.43 -5.02
CA VAL A 52 4.91 9.61 -5.00
C VAL A 52 4.83 10.11 -3.55
N PRO A 53 5.78 10.98 -3.12
CA PRO A 53 5.89 11.41 -1.72
C PRO A 53 4.64 12.12 -1.18
N GLU A 54 3.81 12.67 -2.07
CA GLU A 54 2.55 13.30 -1.76
C GLU A 54 1.57 12.36 -1.03
N PHE A 55 1.67 11.03 -1.23
CA PHE A 55 0.90 10.07 -0.43
C PHE A 55 1.25 10.14 1.05
N ALA A 56 2.54 10.21 1.38
CA ALA A 56 3.00 10.28 2.77
C ALA A 56 2.66 11.64 3.40
N GLU A 57 2.81 12.73 2.64
CA GLU A 57 2.44 14.07 3.09
C GLU A 57 0.94 14.16 3.36
N LEU A 58 0.10 13.73 2.42
CA LEU A 58 -1.35 13.75 2.58
C LEU A 58 -1.80 12.86 3.74
N PHE A 59 -1.22 11.67 3.89
CA PHE A 59 -1.49 10.81 5.04
C PHE A 59 -1.21 11.53 6.36
N ASN A 60 -0.06 12.19 6.48
CA ASN A 60 0.30 12.94 7.68
C ASN A 60 -0.63 14.13 7.94
N LEU A 61 -1.08 14.83 6.90
CA LEU A 61 -2.06 15.91 7.04
C LEU A 61 -3.41 15.37 7.51
N LEU A 62 -3.87 14.24 6.96
CA LEU A 62 -5.15 13.64 7.32
C LEU A 62 -5.15 13.12 8.77
N THR A 63 -4.05 12.54 9.25
CA THR A 63 -3.96 12.03 10.64
C THR A 63 -4.10 13.13 11.68
N MET A 64 -3.78 14.39 11.35
CA MET A 64 -4.02 15.53 12.25
C MET A 64 -5.51 15.79 12.52
N PHE A 65 -6.41 15.35 11.63
CA PHE A 65 -7.86 15.56 11.75
C PHE A 65 -8.63 14.29 12.13
N VAL A 66 -7.98 13.13 12.09
CA VAL A 66 -8.62 11.84 12.38
C VAL A 66 -8.46 11.50 13.86
N PRO A 67 -9.55 11.32 14.63
CA PRO A 67 -9.45 10.96 16.02
C PRO A 67 -8.91 9.53 16.19
N TYR A 68 -8.06 9.33 17.20
CA TYR A 68 -7.49 8.02 17.53
C TYR A 68 -8.55 6.92 17.77
N SER A 69 -9.72 7.31 18.27
CA SER A 69 -10.85 6.38 18.46
C SER A 69 -11.35 5.76 17.16
N LEU A 70 -11.20 6.43 16.02
CA LEU A 70 -11.61 5.88 14.72
C LEU A 70 -10.68 4.73 14.31
N ALA A 71 -9.37 4.92 14.46
CA ALA A 71 -8.38 3.88 14.17
C ALA A 71 -8.52 2.69 15.12
N THR A 72 -8.60 2.95 16.43
CA THR A 72 -8.71 1.88 17.43
C THR A 72 -10.03 1.14 17.41
N ASN A 73 -11.12 1.73 16.90
CA ASN A 73 -12.40 1.04 16.76
C ASN A 73 -12.58 0.35 15.40
N ASN A 74 -11.63 0.51 14.47
CA ASN A 74 -11.68 -0.18 13.20
C ASN A 74 -11.56 -1.71 13.40
N PRO A 75 -12.53 -2.51 12.95
CA PRO A 75 -12.53 -3.95 13.18
C PRO A 75 -11.36 -4.67 12.48
N THR A 76 -11.00 -4.25 11.26
CA THR A 76 -9.88 -4.82 10.51
C THR A 76 -8.56 -4.57 11.24
N LEU A 77 -8.32 -3.33 11.69
CA LEU A 77 -7.11 -3.00 12.46
C LEU A 77 -7.05 -3.77 13.78
N LYS A 78 -8.18 -3.93 14.49
CA LYS A 78 -8.24 -4.75 15.71
C LYS A 78 -7.85 -6.19 15.45
N ASP A 79 -8.34 -6.78 14.36
CA ASP A 79 -8.05 -8.16 14.03
C ASP A 79 -6.60 -8.36 13.56
N GLU A 80 -6.03 -7.37 12.86
CA GLU A 80 -4.60 -7.35 12.51
C GLU A 80 -3.71 -7.21 13.75
N MET A 81 -4.03 -6.30 14.67
CA MET A 81 -3.29 -6.12 15.93
C MET A 81 -3.26 -7.40 16.77
N LYS A 82 -4.39 -8.12 16.89
CA LYS A 82 -4.42 -9.41 17.59
C LYS A 82 -3.50 -10.45 16.95
N LYS A 83 -3.39 -10.48 15.61
CA LYS A 83 -2.49 -11.40 14.91
C LYS A 83 -1.01 -11.07 15.19
N ILE A 84 -0.70 -9.79 15.36
CA ILE A 84 0.65 -9.33 15.72
C ILE A 84 0.96 -9.71 17.18
N GLU A 85 0.02 -9.53 18.11
CA GLU A 85 0.21 -9.92 19.53
C GLU A 85 0.39 -11.44 19.73
N LEU A 86 -0.17 -12.25 18.84
CA LEU A 86 -0.06 -13.71 18.87
C LEU A 86 1.22 -14.26 18.21
N ARG A 87 2.03 -13.38 17.58
CA ARG A 87 3.29 -13.72 16.91
C ARG A 87 4.47 -13.63 17.88
#